data_AF-A0A9D4XBR2-F1
#
_entry.id   AF-A0A9D4XBR2-F1
#
_cell.length_a   1.000
_cell.length_b   1.000
_cell.length_c   1.000
_cell.angle_alpha   90.00
_cell.angle_beta   90.00
_cell.angle_gamma   90.00
#
_symmetry.space_group_name_H-M   'P 1'
#
loop_
_entity.id
_entity.type
_entity.pdbx_description
1 polymer ?
#
loop_
_entity_poly.entity_id
_entity_poly.type
_entity_poly.pdbx_seq_one_letter_code
_entity_poly.pdbx_strand_id
1 'polypeptide(L)'
;KNRIRNRREKEKKVGGTNMTAESGSSNFDLPEDVVQVLPSDPFEQLDVARKITSIALSTRVNALEFELSELRVKIAEKDSLIAELQSQAESLDASLSETADKLVRAEQDKLDTLGEFA
;
A
#
# COMPACT_ATOMS: atom_id res chain seq x y z
N LYS A 1 -47.00 70.19 6.25
CA LYS A 1 -47.21 68.94 7.04
C LYS A 1 -47.05 67.72 6.12
N ASN A 2 -45.82 67.29 5.76
CA ASN A 2 -45.60 66.03 4.99
C ASN A 2 -44.10 65.63 4.86
N ARG A 3 -43.26 65.88 5.88
CA ARG A 3 -41.83 65.47 5.86
C ARG A 3 -41.38 64.60 7.04
N ILE A 4 -42.28 64.26 7.97
CA ILE A 4 -41.93 63.52 9.21
C ILE A 4 -42.41 62.05 9.16
N ARG A 5 -43.22 61.67 8.16
CA ARG A 5 -43.79 60.31 8.09
C ARG A 5 -42.91 59.26 7.41
N ASN A 6 -41.87 59.65 6.67
CA ASN A 6 -41.04 58.71 5.89
C ASN A 6 -39.73 58.26 6.58
N ARG A 7 -39.58 58.50 7.89
CA ARG A 7 -38.38 58.08 8.67
C ARG A 7 -38.65 56.95 9.68
N ARG A 8 -39.91 56.52 9.85
CA ARG A 8 -40.30 55.46 10.81
C ARG A 8 -40.71 54.13 10.18
N GLU A 9 -40.50 53.93 8.89
CA GLU A 9 -40.64 52.63 8.22
C GLU A 9 -39.29 51.93 7.94
N LYS A 10 -38.16 52.54 8.33
CA LYS A 10 -36.82 51.94 8.13
C LYS A 10 -36.27 51.13 9.31
N GLU A 11 -37.07 50.81 10.33
CA GLU A 11 -36.55 50.14 11.55
C GLU A 11 -37.37 48.93 12.05
N LYS A 12 -38.16 48.28 11.19
CA LYS A 12 -38.80 46.99 11.56
C LYS A 12 -38.83 45.97 10.44
N LYS A 13 -37.64 45.52 9.99
CA LYS A 13 -37.40 44.13 9.55
C LYS A 13 -35.91 43.82 9.37
N VAL A 14 -35.10 44.22 10.35
CA VAL A 14 -33.73 43.71 10.53
C VAL A 14 -33.74 42.98 11.87
N GLY A 15 -33.68 41.65 11.82
CA GLY A 15 -33.83 40.74 12.97
C GLY A 15 -34.69 39.54 12.57
N GLY A 16 -34.21 38.30 12.53
CA GLY A 16 -32.92 37.76 12.92
C GLY A 16 -32.47 36.74 11.88
N THR A 17 -31.18 36.80 11.58
CA THR A 17 -30.28 35.65 11.41
C THR A 17 -30.95 34.31 11.08
N ASN A 18 -30.75 33.88 9.83
CA ASN A 18 -30.72 32.47 9.46
C ASN A 18 -30.08 31.68 10.62
N MET A 19 -30.80 30.71 11.15
CA MET A 19 -30.18 29.66 11.96
C MET A 19 -29.33 28.83 10.99
N THR A 20 -28.14 29.34 10.67
CA THR A 20 -27.01 28.49 10.36
C THR A 20 -26.82 27.64 11.61
N ALA A 21 -27.40 26.44 11.59
CA ALA A 21 -26.85 25.34 12.36
C ALA A 21 -25.35 25.39 12.06
N GLU A 22 -24.57 25.71 13.09
CA GLU A 22 -23.12 25.70 13.01
C GLU A 22 -22.72 24.32 12.50
N SER A 23 -22.52 24.29 11.20
CA SER A 23 -22.10 23.12 10.48
C SER A 23 -20.62 23.09 10.78
N GLY A 24 -20.21 22.11 11.59
CA GLY A 24 -18.81 21.68 11.66
C GLY A 24 -18.39 21.08 10.31
N SER A 25 -18.56 21.84 9.23
CA SER A 25 -18.39 21.43 7.85
C SER A 25 -17.14 22.11 7.34
N SER A 26 -16.03 21.39 7.38
CA SER A 26 -15.15 21.38 6.21
C SER A 26 -16.05 21.32 4.97
N ASN A 27 -16.06 22.36 4.13
CA ASN A 27 -16.88 22.45 2.91
C ASN A 27 -16.61 21.23 2.02
N PHE A 28 -17.41 20.18 2.20
CA PHE A 28 -17.52 19.06 1.30
C PHE A 28 -18.89 19.20 0.65
N ASP A 29 -18.97 20.18 -0.26
CA ASP A 29 -20.16 20.33 -1.09
C ASP A 29 -20.18 19.17 -2.07
N LEU A 30 -21.20 18.31 -1.92
CA LEU A 30 -21.45 17.22 -2.84
C LEU A 30 -21.95 17.80 -4.17
N PRO A 31 -21.54 17.20 -5.31
CA PRO A 31 -22.12 17.53 -6.60
C PRO A 31 -23.65 17.42 -6.59
N GLU A 32 -24.32 18.35 -7.27
CA GLU A 32 -25.79 18.47 -7.28
C GLU A 32 -26.48 17.17 -7.75
N ASP A 33 -25.89 16.47 -8.71
CA ASP A 33 -26.34 15.17 -9.19
C ASP A 33 -26.28 14.09 -8.11
N VAL A 34 -25.29 14.13 -7.22
CA VAL A 34 -25.18 13.21 -6.08
C VAL A 34 -26.22 13.55 -5.01
N VAL A 35 -26.45 14.84 -4.75
CA VAL A 35 -27.46 15.30 -3.77
C VAL A 35 -28.86 14.87 -4.20
N GLN A 36 -29.18 14.95 -5.50
CA GLN A 36 -30.49 14.55 -6.04
C GLN A 36 -30.81 13.07 -5.88
N VAL A 37 -29.79 12.20 -5.80
CA VAL A 37 -29.98 10.75 -5.63
C VAL A 37 -29.82 10.28 -4.19
N LEU A 38 -29.44 11.16 -3.26
CA LEU A 38 -29.36 10.81 -1.85
C LEU A 38 -30.76 10.65 -1.25
N PRO A 39 -30.96 9.67 -0.36
CA PRO A 39 -32.21 9.55 0.41
C PRO A 39 -32.51 10.85 1.15
N SER A 40 -33.77 11.27 1.25
CA SER A 40 -34.11 12.49 2.00
C SER A 40 -34.06 12.29 3.51
N ASP A 41 -34.18 11.05 3.99
CA ASP A 41 -34.08 10.72 5.42
C ASP A 41 -32.61 10.67 5.89
N PRO A 42 -32.22 11.41 6.94
CA PRO A 42 -30.85 11.43 7.43
C PRO A 42 -30.30 10.07 7.90
N PHE A 43 -31.14 9.18 8.44
CA PHE A 43 -30.68 7.86 8.87
C PHE A 43 -30.40 6.94 7.68
N GLU A 44 -31.23 6.99 6.64
CA GLU A 44 -30.97 6.30 5.38
C GLU A 44 -29.69 6.82 4.68
N GLN A 45 -29.41 8.12 4.73
CA GLN A 45 -28.15 8.68 4.21
C GLN A 45 -26.93 8.12 4.96
N LEU A 46 -27.01 8.01 6.29
CA LEU A 46 -25.94 7.42 7.09
C LEU A 46 -25.71 5.95 6.71
N ASP A 47 -26.77 5.20 6.44
CA ASP A 47 -26.65 3.81 5.99
C ASP A 47 -26.00 3.71 4.60
N VAL A 48 -26.30 4.64 3.68
CA VAL A 48 -25.58 4.76 2.40
C VAL A 48 -24.10 5.07 2.65
N ALA A 49 -23.78 6.04 3.50
CA ALA A 49 -22.39 6.39 3.83
C ALA A 49 -21.62 5.21 4.45
N ARG A 50 -22.27 4.44 5.33
CA ARG A 50 -21.70 3.20 5.90
C ARG A 50 -21.45 2.15 4.84
N LYS A 51 -22.40 1.92 3.93
CA LYS A 51 -22.22 0.98 2.81
C LYS A 51 -21.06 1.39 1.92
N ILE A 52 -20.98 2.67 1.54
CA ILE A 52 -19.87 3.21 0.74
C ILE A 52 -18.55 2.99 1.47
N THR A 53 -18.48 3.33 2.75
CA THR A 53 -17.28 3.14 3.58
C THR A 53 -16.89 1.67 3.67
N SER A 54 -17.86 0.77 3.89
CA SER A 54 -17.63 -0.67 3.92
C SER A 54 -17.07 -1.18 2.59
N ILE A 55 -17.62 -0.75 1.46
CA ILE A 55 -17.13 -1.13 0.12
C ILE A 55 -15.73 -0.59 -0.12
N ALA A 56 -15.46 0.67 0.25
CA ALA A 56 -14.14 1.28 0.11
C ALA A 56 -13.08 0.53 0.94
N LEU A 57 -13.43 0.17 2.18
CA LEU A 57 -12.58 -0.63 3.05
C LEU A 57 -12.35 -2.03 2.47
N SER A 58 -13.40 -2.75 2.06
CA SER A 58 -13.27 -4.07 1.45
C SER A 58 -12.43 -4.04 0.17
N THR A 59 -12.59 -3.01 -0.66
CA THR A 59 -11.79 -2.84 -1.88
C THR A 59 -10.31 -2.66 -1.54
N ARG A 60 -10.00 -1.83 -0.53
CA ARG A 60 -8.62 -1.63 -0.08
C ARG A 60 -8.03 -2.89 0.56
N VAL A 61 -8.81 -3.62 1.35
CA VAL A 61 -8.39 -4.90 1.94
C VAL A 61 -8.06 -5.91 0.83
N ASN A 62 -8.94 -6.06 -0.16
CA ASN A 62 -8.71 -6.97 -1.29
C ASN A 62 -7.44 -6.60 -2.08
N ALA A 63 -7.19 -5.31 -2.32
CA ALA A 63 -5.98 -4.85 -2.99
C ALA A 63 -4.71 -5.21 -2.19
N LEU A 64 -4.73 -4.99 -0.87
CA LEU A 64 -3.62 -5.35 0.01
C LEU A 64 -3.41 -6.87 0.09
N GLU A 65 -4.49 -7.66 0.13
CA GLU A 65 -4.41 -9.12 0.11
C GLU A 65 -3.80 -9.64 -1.20
N PHE A 66 -4.15 -9.02 -2.33
CA PHE A 66 -3.55 -9.32 -3.63
C PHE A 66 -2.05 -9.01 -3.65
N GLU A 67 -1.65 -7.79 -3.25
CA GLU A 67 -0.25 -7.38 -3.17
C GLU A 67 0.56 -8.30 -2.24
N LEU A 68 -0.01 -8.67 -1.09
CA LEU A 68 0.60 -9.60 -0.15
C LEU A 68 0.79 -10.99 -0.76
N SER A 69 -0.19 -11.48 -1.53
CA SER A 69 -0.09 -12.74 -2.27
C SER A 69 1.06 -12.70 -3.29
N GLU A 70 1.13 -11.63 -4.09
CA GLU A 70 2.22 -11.44 -5.05
C GLU A 70 3.59 -11.38 -4.39
N LEU A 71 3.70 -10.68 -3.26
CA LEU A 71 4.95 -10.60 -2.50
C LEU A 71 5.37 -11.97 -1.94
N ARG A 72 4.41 -12.79 -1.47
CA ARG A 72 4.70 -14.16 -1.01
C ARG A 72 5.23 -15.05 -2.13
N VAL A 73 4.66 -14.95 -3.33
CA VAL A 73 5.17 -15.67 -4.51
C VAL A 73 6.59 -15.25 -4.83
N LYS A 74 6.87 -13.93 -4.85
CA LYS A 74 8.22 -13.41 -5.10
C LYS A 74 9.23 -13.88 -4.05
N ILE A 75 8.84 -13.96 -2.77
CA ILE A 75 9.71 -14.50 -1.72
C ILE A 75 10.03 -15.97 -2.00
N ALA A 76 9.02 -16.79 -2.31
CA ALA A 76 9.23 -18.21 -2.61
C ALA A 76 10.14 -18.43 -3.83
N GLU A 77 9.98 -17.63 -4.89
CA GLU A 77 10.86 -17.64 -6.06
C GLU A 77 12.32 -17.30 -5.68
N LYS A 78 12.51 -16.30 -4.83
CA LYS A 78 13.84 -15.89 -4.36
C LYS A 78 14.48 -16.95 -3.47
N ASP A 79 13.71 -17.57 -2.57
CA ASP A 79 14.18 -18.66 -1.72
C ASP A 79 14.61 -19.87 -2.56
N SER A 80 13.85 -20.21 -3.60
CA SER A 80 14.24 -21.26 -4.56
C SER A 80 15.54 -20.93 -5.27
N LEU A 81 15.72 -19.70 -5.74
CA LEU A 81 16.95 -19.26 -6.40
C LEU A 81 18.15 -19.28 -5.44
N ILE A 82 17.95 -18.88 -4.18
CA ILE A 82 18.99 -18.94 -3.16
C ILE A 82 19.43 -20.39 -2.94
N ALA A 83 18.49 -21.32 -2.79
CA ALA A 83 18.80 -22.74 -2.60
C ALA A 83 19.57 -23.33 -3.79
N GLU A 84 19.19 -22.96 -5.03
CA GLU A 84 19.90 -23.37 -6.23
C GLU A 84 21.34 -22.85 -6.25
N LEU A 85 21.53 -21.55 -5.97
CA LEU A 85 22.86 -20.93 -5.94
C LEU A 85 23.74 -21.51 -4.83
N GLN A 86 23.17 -21.83 -3.67
CA GLN A 86 23.88 -22.51 -2.59
C GLN A 86 24.36 -23.90 -3.02
N SER A 87 23.49 -24.69 -3.66
CA SER A 87 23.87 -26.00 -4.19
C SER A 87 24.99 -25.91 -5.25
N GLN A 88 24.92 -24.92 -6.13
CA GLN A 88 25.99 -24.68 -7.11
C GLN A 88 27.32 -24.30 -6.43
N ALA A 89 27.28 -23.44 -5.41
CA ALA A 89 28.46 -23.05 -4.65
C ALA A 89 29.10 -24.25 -3.95
N GLU A 90 28.30 -25.09 -3.29
CA GLU A 90 28.77 -26.33 -2.64
C GLU A 90 29.39 -27.30 -3.65
N SER A 91 28.76 -27.46 -4.83
CA SER A 91 29.31 -28.31 -5.90
C SER A 91 30.66 -27.78 -6.42
N LEU A 92 30.80 -26.46 -6.57
CA LEU A 92 32.04 -25.84 -7.02
C LEU A 92 33.13 -25.98 -5.96
N ASP A 93 32.81 -25.79 -4.68
CA ASP A 93 33.75 -25.94 -3.57
C ASP A 93 34.26 -27.38 -3.47
N ALA A 94 33.36 -28.36 -3.58
CA ALA A 94 33.73 -29.78 -3.63
C ALA A 94 34.63 -30.10 -4.83
N SER A 95 34.30 -29.59 -6.03
CA SER A 95 35.13 -29.79 -7.22
C SER A 95 36.50 -29.14 -7.08
N LEU A 96 36.58 -27.94 -6.50
CA LEU A 96 37.83 -27.23 -6.28
C LEU A 96 38.72 -27.98 -5.28
N SER A 97 38.14 -28.42 -4.17
CA SER A 97 38.82 -29.26 -3.17
C SER A 97 39.38 -30.55 -3.79
N GLU A 98 38.58 -31.26 -4.60
CA GLU A 98 39.02 -32.47 -5.29
C GLU A 98 40.18 -32.18 -6.27
N THR A 99 40.12 -31.07 -7.02
CA THR A 99 41.21 -30.69 -7.92
C THR A 99 42.48 -30.29 -7.18
N ALA A 100 42.36 -29.63 -6.03
CA ALA A 100 43.50 -29.29 -5.17
C ALA A 100 44.16 -30.55 -4.60
N ASP A 101 43.38 -31.51 -4.11
CA ASP A 101 43.89 -32.80 -3.63
C ASP A 101 44.61 -33.57 -4.72
N LYS A 102 44.05 -33.59 -5.94
CA LYS A 102 44.69 -34.21 -7.11
C LYS A 102 46.01 -33.53 -7.46
N LEU A 103 46.07 -32.20 -7.39
CA LEU A 103 47.29 -31.45 -7.64
C LEU A 103 48.37 -31.78 -6.62
N VAL A 104 48.04 -31.79 -5.32
CA VAL A 104 48.98 -32.14 -4.25
C VAL A 104 49.55 -33.54 -4.45
N ARG A 105 48.70 -34.53 -4.80
CA ARG A 105 49.18 -35.90 -5.10
C ARG A 105 50.10 -35.93 -6.31
N ALA A 106 49.73 -35.27 -7.40
CA ALA A 106 50.56 -35.21 -8.60
C ALA A 106 51.91 -34.51 -8.36
N GLU A 107 51.94 -33.48 -7.50
CA GLU A 107 53.18 -32.84 -7.08
C GLU A 107 54.05 -33.77 -6.24
N GLN A 108 53.47 -34.54 -5.31
CA GLN A 108 54.17 -35.53 -4.51
C GLN A 108 54.77 -36.64 -5.38
N ASP A 109 53.98 -37.25 -6.26
CA ASP A 109 54.42 -38.31 -7.17
C ASP A 109 55.59 -37.84 -8.06
N LYS A 110 55.55 -36.57 -8.51
CA LYS A 110 56.65 -35.97 -9.28
C LYS A 110 57.93 -35.83 -8.45
N LEU A 111 57.83 -35.44 -7.17
CA LEU A 111 58.99 -35.31 -6.30
C LEU A 111 59.60 -36.68 -5.97
N ASP A 112 58.76 -37.69 -5.71
CA ASP A 112 59.20 -39.05 -5.40
C ASP A 112 59.93 -39.67 -6.60
N THR A 113 59.38 -39.54 -7.81
CA THR A 113 60.04 -40.00 -9.04
C THR A 113 61.38 -39.29 -9.28
N LEU A 114 61.47 -37.98 -9.11
CA LEU A 114 62.75 -37.25 -9.23
C LEU A 114 63.77 -37.69 -8.19
N GLY A 115 63.34 -38.02 -6.98
CA GLY A 115 64.20 -38.54 -5.91
C GLY A 115 64.73 -39.95 -6.17
N GLU A 116 63.98 -40.82 -6.85
CA GLU A 116 64.44 -42.16 -7.25
C GLU A 116 65.49 -42.15 -8.36
N PHE A 117 65.55 -41.08 -9.18
CA PHE A 117 66.50 -40.95 -10.29
C PHE A 117 67.77 -40.13 -9.96
N ALA A 118 67.92 -39.63 -8.73
CA ALA A 118 69.06 -38.85 -8.26
C ALA A 118 70.03 -39.68 -7.41
#